data_AF-A0A9D1JCX5-F1
#
_entry.id   AF-A0A9D1JCX5-F1
#
_cell.length_a   1.000
_cell.length_b   1.000
_cell.length_c   1.000
_cell.angle_alpha   90.00
_cell.angle_beta   90.00
_cell.angle_gamma   90.00
#
_symmetry.space_group_name_H-M   'P 1'
#
loop_
_entity.id
_entity.type
_entity.pdbx_description
1 polymer ?
#
loop_
_entity_poly.entity_id
_entity_poly.type
_entity_poly.pdbx_seq_one_letter_code
_entity_poly.pdbx_strand_id
1 'polypeptide(L)'
;MQQLLKNQMMMELYIEVKKSSIEMELEKEITPNTTSALFSQYYKTMCQKIEKTMVGMENQILCTEYALEHTLPMIAVEMKRKKERVLSYEEMILLLEENYKNLKKKTFLLAFPKYLGTSTCILQEMETVQAWYQFAVNEILIGKLKWLLPLDGGYTMFHQDFEVYLAYRGELQKKQWNVWQKKAVRKKTIAIALITLVLTVGGIHVWMQHSYPFFQRDKTKVQNSVENIAGILGKTYSMIQSQYQILKKISPSLLDGIQSQYDILEQEYQRLEQQAELYASITMNDSTYLTLIEDLRLSIPQKEAEELYTSAQLQCQFMQEHMSNLMNRLNPEKQYEREKKEKAISAYEQYLEAYCNWMNQRIAFVMEAYPERYRELLYQTLYTSPYFSAIQGKSEQELKNGIEETERELANQERNLSLNGL
;
A
#
# COMPACT_ATOMS: atom_id res chain seq x y z
N MET A 1 37.30 -0.47 25.39
CA MET A 1 37.07 0.69 26.27
C MET A 1 38.18 1.74 26.20
N GLN A 2 39.44 1.43 26.52
CA GLN A 2 40.55 2.41 26.50
C GLN A 2 40.76 3.10 25.14
N GLN A 3 40.53 2.42 24.01
CA GLN A 3 40.58 3.04 22.67
C GLN A 3 39.37 3.94 22.35
N LEU A 4 38.19 3.64 22.92
CA LEU A 4 36.95 4.40 22.70
C LEU A 4 37.02 5.78 23.38
N LEU A 5 37.56 5.81 24.59
CA LEU A 5 37.71 7.02 25.40
C LEU A 5 38.89 7.92 24.98
N LYS A 6 39.65 7.55 23.93
CA LYS A 6 40.65 8.45 23.34
C LYS A 6 40.03 9.62 22.59
N ASN A 7 38.79 9.46 22.12
CA ASN A 7 38.00 10.56 21.58
C ASN A 7 37.40 11.36 22.76
N GLN A 8 37.76 12.65 22.84
CA GLN A 8 37.34 13.54 23.92
C GLN A 8 35.81 13.57 24.08
N MET A 9 35.05 13.56 23.00
CA MET A 9 33.59 13.56 23.06
C MET A 9 33.02 12.23 23.59
N MET A 10 33.61 11.09 23.20
CA MET A 10 33.18 9.80 23.76
C MET A 10 33.49 9.72 25.27
N MET A 11 34.56 10.38 25.71
CA MET A 11 34.87 10.53 27.13
C MET A 11 33.82 11.41 27.82
N GLU A 12 33.46 12.55 27.25
CA GLU A 12 32.42 13.46 27.78
C GLU A 12 31.06 12.77 27.89
N LEU A 13 30.63 12.04 26.85
CA LEU A 13 29.40 11.25 26.90
C LEU A 13 29.44 10.16 27.98
N TYR A 14 30.58 9.48 28.13
CA TYR A 14 30.76 8.47 29.17
C TYR A 14 30.73 9.07 30.58
N ILE A 15 31.35 10.24 30.79
CA ILE A 15 31.32 10.98 32.05
C ILE A 15 29.88 11.39 32.37
N GLU A 16 29.16 11.96 31.41
CA GLU A 16 27.78 12.41 31.61
C GLU A 16 26.83 11.24 31.92
N VAL A 17 27.02 10.09 31.26
CA VAL A 17 26.32 8.83 31.58
C VAL A 17 26.60 8.41 33.01
N LYS A 18 27.88 8.31 33.40
CA LYS A 18 28.27 7.88 34.75
C LYS A 18 27.73 8.80 35.83
N LYS A 19 27.87 10.11 35.62
CA LYS A 19 27.37 11.14 36.54
C LYS A 19 25.86 11.03 36.72
N SER A 20 25.13 10.98 35.61
CA SER A 20 23.66 10.88 35.64
C SER A 20 23.17 9.54 36.23
N SER A 21 23.85 8.42 35.96
CA SER A 21 23.54 7.12 36.57
C SER A 21 23.69 7.11 38.08
N ILE A 22 24.72 7.78 38.61
CA ILE A 22 24.95 7.93 40.05
C ILE A 22 23.91 8.85 40.67
N GLU A 23 23.68 10.03 40.08
CA GLU A 23 22.70 11.02 40.57
C GLU A 23 21.26 10.47 40.60
N MET A 24 20.97 9.48 39.77
CA MET A 24 19.62 8.96 39.58
C MET A 24 19.42 7.51 40.07
N GLU A 25 20.39 6.90 40.75
CA GLU A 25 20.31 5.51 41.24
C GLU A 25 19.83 4.50 40.17
N LEU A 26 20.34 4.60 38.95
CA LEU A 26 19.91 3.74 37.83
C LEU A 26 20.54 2.32 37.93
N GLU A 27 19.84 1.29 37.44
CA GLU A 27 20.26 -0.13 37.47
C GLU A 27 21.67 -0.38 36.91
N LYS A 28 22.29 -1.51 37.34
CA LYS A 28 23.66 -1.96 36.99
C LYS A 28 24.00 -1.70 35.51
N GLU A 29 24.93 -0.77 35.31
CA GLU A 29 25.42 -0.37 33.99
C GLU A 29 26.16 -1.51 33.28
N ILE A 30 25.84 -1.68 32.00
CA ILE A 30 26.69 -2.45 31.08
C ILE A 30 27.85 -1.54 30.70
N THR A 31 29.08 -1.98 30.92
CA THR A 31 30.30 -1.26 30.50
C THR A 31 30.35 -1.20 28.95
N PRO A 32 30.19 -0.03 28.31
CA PRO A 32 30.00 0.05 26.86
C PRO A 32 31.32 -0.16 26.10
N ASN A 33 31.44 -1.29 25.41
CA ASN A 33 32.69 -1.66 24.73
C ASN A 33 32.83 -1.10 23.29
N THR A 34 31.79 -0.49 22.73
CA THR A 34 31.75 0.07 21.36
C THR A 34 31.11 1.46 21.33
N THR A 35 31.37 2.24 20.29
CA THR A 35 30.74 3.56 20.05
C THR A 35 29.22 3.49 20.04
N SER A 36 28.65 2.49 19.36
CA SER A 36 27.19 2.29 19.35
C SER A 36 26.64 1.90 20.72
N ALA A 37 27.37 1.14 21.52
CA ALA A 37 26.95 0.80 22.88
C ALA A 37 26.94 2.03 23.78
N LEU A 38 27.96 2.91 23.66
CA LEU A 38 28.02 4.16 24.39
C LEU A 38 26.90 5.12 23.99
N PHE A 39 26.62 5.29 22.70
CA PHE A 39 25.49 6.11 22.26
C PHE A 39 24.14 5.56 22.70
N SER A 40 23.97 4.23 22.69
CA SER A 40 22.75 3.59 23.18
C SER A 40 22.57 3.80 24.69
N GLN A 41 23.64 3.75 25.46
CA GLN A 41 23.60 4.00 26.90
C GLN A 41 23.33 5.47 27.19
N TYR A 42 24.04 6.38 26.50
CA TYR A 42 23.81 7.81 26.59
C TYR A 42 22.36 8.20 26.26
N TYR A 43 21.83 7.70 25.15
CA TYR A 43 20.43 7.88 24.78
C TYR A 43 19.49 7.44 25.92
N LYS A 44 19.69 6.22 26.46
CA LYS A 44 18.85 5.66 27.54
C LYS A 44 18.92 6.52 28.80
N THR A 45 20.12 6.88 29.25
CA THR A 45 20.32 7.67 30.47
C THR A 45 19.68 9.06 30.36
N MET A 46 19.81 9.73 29.20
CA MET A 46 19.18 11.03 28.98
C MET A 46 17.66 10.96 28.93
N CYS A 47 17.08 9.90 28.33
CA CYS A 47 15.63 9.68 28.35
C CYS A 47 15.12 9.57 29.79
N GLN A 48 15.76 8.72 30.60
CA GLN A 48 15.41 8.54 32.00
C GLN A 48 15.55 9.83 32.80
N LYS A 49 16.55 10.66 32.49
CA LYS A 49 16.77 11.96 33.14
C LYS A 49 15.59 12.88 32.90
N ILE A 50 15.10 12.97 31.67
CA ILE A 50 13.95 13.79 31.34
C ILE A 50 12.68 13.27 31.99
N GLU A 51 12.44 11.96 31.95
CA GLU A 51 11.28 11.34 32.60
C GLU A 51 11.22 11.68 34.10
N LYS A 52 12.35 11.63 34.81
CA LYS A 52 12.43 12.04 36.22
C LYS A 52 12.20 13.53 36.45
N THR A 53 12.49 14.40 35.48
CA THR A 53 12.17 15.84 35.58
C THR A 53 10.69 16.15 35.32
N MET A 54 9.94 15.19 34.77
CA MET A 54 8.54 15.34 34.38
C MET A 54 7.59 14.53 35.28
N VAL A 55 8.01 14.21 36.51
CA VAL A 55 7.19 13.46 37.46
C VAL A 55 5.86 14.18 37.69
N GLY A 56 4.75 13.46 37.48
CA GLY A 56 3.39 14.01 37.56
C GLY A 56 2.85 14.59 36.24
N MET A 57 3.64 14.59 35.16
CA MET A 57 3.24 15.05 33.82
C MET A 57 3.19 13.88 32.82
N GLU A 58 2.33 12.89 33.10
CA GLU A 58 2.28 11.62 32.37
C GLU A 58 2.11 11.78 30.85
N ASN A 59 1.27 12.72 30.41
CA ASN A 59 1.09 13.00 28.97
C ASN A 59 2.35 13.60 28.33
N GLN A 60 3.06 14.48 29.03
CA GLN A 60 4.29 15.09 28.51
C GLN A 60 5.45 14.10 28.50
N ILE A 61 5.48 13.15 29.43
CA ILE A 61 6.39 12.00 29.37
C ILE A 61 6.12 11.22 28.07
N LEU A 62 4.87 10.86 27.78
CA LEU A 62 4.51 10.16 26.55
C LEU A 62 4.87 10.95 25.28
N CYS A 63 4.63 12.27 25.28
CA CYS A 63 5.03 13.15 24.19
C CYS A 63 6.55 13.17 24.01
N THR A 64 7.31 13.24 25.12
CA THR A 64 8.77 13.21 25.10
C THR A 64 9.27 11.89 24.53
N GLU A 65 8.77 10.76 25.03
CA GLU A 65 9.13 9.45 24.52
C GLU A 65 8.90 9.36 23.00
N TYR A 66 7.76 9.83 22.52
CA TYR A 66 7.45 9.85 21.09
C TYR A 66 8.41 10.75 20.28
N ALA A 67 8.77 11.92 20.83
CA ALA A 67 9.74 12.81 20.21
C ALA A 67 11.11 12.13 20.05
N LEU A 68 11.57 11.42 21.08
CA LEU A 68 12.88 10.76 21.08
C LEU A 68 12.89 9.48 20.25
N GLU A 69 11.83 8.69 20.32
CA GLU A 69 11.76 7.40 19.64
C GLU A 69 11.41 7.54 18.16
N HIS A 70 10.64 8.55 17.73
CA HIS A 70 10.14 8.61 16.35
C HIS A 70 10.47 9.90 15.62
N THR A 71 10.31 11.05 16.28
CA THR A 71 10.54 12.34 15.62
C THR A 71 12.02 12.57 15.34
N LEU A 72 12.86 12.41 16.36
CA LEU A 72 14.31 12.62 16.25
C LEU A 72 14.98 11.66 15.24
N PRO A 73 14.70 10.34 15.23
CA PRO A 73 15.25 9.45 14.22
C PRO A 73 14.80 9.78 12.80
N MET A 74 13.56 10.24 12.61
CA MET A 74 13.07 10.67 11.30
C MET A 74 13.81 11.92 10.80
N ILE A 75 14.06 12.89 11.68
CA ILE A 75 14.89 14.07 11.37
C ILE A 75 16.31 13.63 10.98
N ALA A 76 16.92 12.71 11.75
CA ALA A 76 18.27 12.21 11.46
C ALA A 76 18.36 11.48 10.10
N VAL A 77 17.35 10.69 9.72
CA VAL A 77 17.27 10.05 8.40
C VAL A 77 17.28 11.09 7.29
N GLU A 78 16.49 12.14 7.43
CA GLU A 78 16.37 13.19 6.42
C GLU A 78 17.65 14.04 6.30
N MET A 79 18.28 14.37 7.43
CA MET A 79 19.58 15.05 7.44
C MET A 79 20.67 14.21 6.76
N LYS A 80 20.72 12.90 7.05
CA LYS A 80 21.66 11.98 6.41
C LYS A 80 21.44 11.88 4.90
N ARG A 81 20.19 11.92 4.44
CA ARG A 81 19.82 11.88 3.00
C ARG A 81 20.39 13.09 2.24
N LYS A 82 20.41 14.26 2.88
CA LYS A 82 20.73 15.54 2.24
C LYS A 82 22.20 15.84 1.98
N LYS A 83 23.13 15.01 2.47
CA LYS A 83 24.60 15.18 2.40
C LYS A 83 25.15 16.45 3.11
N GLU A 84 24.48 17.60 2.98
CA GLU A 84 24.77 18.86 3.67
C GLU A 84 24.42 18.81 5.17
N ARG A 85 23.60 17.83 5.59
CA ARG A 85 23.22 17.54 7.00
C ARG A 85 22.57 18.71 7.75
N VAL A 86 22.14 19.74 7.02
CA VAL A 86 21.33 20.84 7.54
C VAL A 86 19.91 20.66 7.02
N LEU A 87 18.94 20.81 7.93
CA LEU A 87 17.52 20.81 7.60
C LEU A 87 16.96 22.22 7.73
N SER A 88 16.35 22.75 6.68
CA SER A 88 15.73 24.08 6.74
C SER A 88 14.49 24.09 7.64
N TYR A 89 14.03 25.29 8.02
CA TYR A 89 12.82 25.46 8.83
C TYR A 89 11.57 24.87 8.16
N GLU A 90 11.39 25.11 6.86
CA GLU A 90 10.23 24.61 6.10
C GLU A 90 10.21 23.08 6.04
N GLU A 91 11.38 22.47 5.83
CA GLU A 91 11.52 21.02 5.76
C GLU A 91 11.29 20.36 7.12
N MET A 92 11.74 21.00 8.20
CA MET A 92 11.43 20.56 9.56
C MET A 92 9.91 20.52 9.79
N ILE A 93 9.18 21.56 9.36
CA ILE A 93 7.72 21.60 9.49
C ILE A 93 7.06 20.47 8.70
N LEU A 94 7.44 20.27 7.43
CA LEU A 94 6.88 19.20 6.59
C LEU A 94 7.10 17.80 7.18
N LEU A 95 8.30 17.55 7.71
CA LEU A 95 8.61 16.29 8.40
C LEU A 95 7.71 16.10 9.62
N LEU A 96 7.55 17.15 10.43
CA LEU A 96 6.75 17.07 11.65
C LEU A 96 5.26 16.94 11.37
N GLU A 97 4.76 17.54 10.29
CA GLU A 97 3.40 17.28 9.83
C GLU A 97 3.20 15.82 9.47
N GLU A 98 4.14 15.22 8.73
CA GLU A 98 4.07 13.80 8.39
C GLU A 98 4.08 12.95 9.66
N ASN A 99 5.04 13.18 10.56
CA ASN A 99 5.16 12.49 11.83
C ASN A 99 3.88 12.60 12.68
N TYR A 100 3.33 13.79 12.79
CA TYR A 100 2.09 14.04 13.53
C TYR A 100 0.88 13.35 12.89
N LYS A 101 0.77 13.36 11.54
CA LYS A 101 -0.26 12.59 10.82
C LYS A 101 -0.10 11.08 11.05
N ASN A 102 1.10 10.59 11.29
CA ASN A 102 1.38 9.17 11.48
C ASN A 102 0.80 8.61 12.78
N LEU A 103 0.72 9.41 13.84
CA LEU A 103 0.04 9.05 15.09
C LEU A 103 -1.44 8.66 14.89
N LYS A 104 -2.09 9.23 13.89
CA LYS A 104 -3.50 8.93 13.55
C LYS A 104 -3.65 7.66 12.70
N LYS A 105 -2.56 7.12 12.15
CA LYS A 105 -2.60 5.97 11.25
C LYS A 105 -2.65 4.66 12.05
N LYS A 106 -3.70 3.86 11.87
CA LYS A 106 -3.81 2.51 12.47
C LYS A 106 -2.61 1.60 12.17
N THR A 107 -2.01 1.73 10.99
CA THR A 107 -0.81 0.94 10.62
C THR A 107 0.42 1.31 11.43
N PHE A 108 0.54 2.58 11.83
CA PHE A 108 1.59 3.05 12.74
C PHE A 108 1.38 2.47 14.15
N LEU A 109 0.16 2.57 14.69
CA LEU A 109 -0.19 2.07 16.01
C LEU A 109 0.00 0.54 16.16
N LEU A 110 -0.23 -0.21 15.08
CA LEU A 110 0.05 -1.66 15.05
C LEU A 110 1.55 -1.96 14.93
N ALA A 111 2.32 -1.10 14.27
CA ALA A 111 3.77 -1.25 14.18
C ALA A 111 4.46 -0.94 15.50
N PHE A 112 3.90 -0.01 16.28
CA PHE A 112 4.43 0.46 17.55
C PHE A 112 3.33 0.42 18.63
N PRO A 113 3.02 -0.76 19.20
CA PRO A 113 1.89 -0.95 20.12
C PRO A 113 1.94 -0.10 21.39
N LYS A 114 3.12 0.39 21.80
CA LYS A 114 3.29 1.34 22.91
C LYS A 114 2.40 2.59 22.77
N TYR A 115 2.10 2.99 21.52
CA TYR A 115 1.30 4.17 21.20
C TYR A 115 -0.19 3.87 20.96
N LEU A 116 -0.60 2.59 21.01
CA LEU A 116 -1.99 2.20 20.86
C LEU A 116 -2.79 2.64 22.09
N GLY A 117 -3.76 3.53 21.91
CA GLY A 117 -4.55 4.12 23.00
C GLY A 117 -3.89 5.33 23.69
N THR A 118 -2.57 5.41 23.75
CA THR A 118 -1.85 6.58 24.28
C THR A 118 -1.60 7.68 23.23
N SER A 119 -1.69 7.34 21.94
CA SER A 119 -1.64 8.32 20.84
C SER A 119 -2.72 9.39 20.93
N THR A 120 -3.90 9.09 21.46
CA THR A 120 -4.93 10.11 21.69
C THR A 120 -4.52 11.09 22.80
N CYS A 121 -3.81 10.63 23.82
CA CYS A 121 -3.27 11.51 24.87
C CYS A 121 -2.20 12.45 24.30
N ILE A 122 -1.32 11.94 23.42
CA ILE A 122 -0.32 12.77 22.72
C ILE A 122 -1.00 13.82 21.84
N LEU A 123 -2.03 13.43 21.08
CA LEU A 123 -2.77 14.33 20.19
C LEU A 123 -3.64 15.35 20.95
N GLN A 124 -4.08 15.02 22.17
CA GLN A 124 -4.82 15.94 23.05
C GLN A 124 -3.89 16.94 23.74
N GLU A 125 -2.75 16.47 24.24
CA GLU A 125 -1.73 17.34 24.85
C GLU A 125 -1.11 18.28 23.81
N MET A 126 -1.00 17.82 22.56
CA MET A 126 -0.41 18.54 21.43
C MET A 126 -1.41 18.64 20.30
N GLU A 127 -2.40 19.52 20.41
CA GLU A 127 -3.54 19.61 19.48
C GLU A 127 -3.15 19.98 18.03
N THR A 128 -2.02 20.66 17.85
CA THR A 128 -1.56 21.17 16.55
C THR A 128 -0.13 20.77 16.25
N VAL A 129 0.23 20.76 14.96
CA VAL A 129 1.62 20.56 14.52
C VAL A 129 2.54 21.65 15.07
N GLN A 130 2.02 22.87 15.25
CA GLN A 130 2.78 23.96 15.85
C GLN A 130 3.07 23.71 17.33
N ALA A 131 2.09 23.23 18.10
CA ALA A 131 2.30 22.81 19.49
C ALA A 131 3.32 21.65 19.56
N TRP A 132 3.20 20.68 18.66
CA TRP A 132 4.15 19.58 18.53
C TRP A 132 5.57 20.05 18.24
N TYR A 133 5.73 20.99 17.30
CA TYR A 133 7.02 21.59 16.97
C TYR A 133 7.63 22.31 18.17
N GLN A 134 6.85 23.15 18.87
CA GLN A 134 7.35 23.88 20.04
C GLN A 134 7.80 22.93 21.15
N PHE A 135 7.02 21.90 21.44
CA PHE A 135 7.36 20.94 22.47
C PHE A 135 8.52 20.03 22.04
N ALA A 136 8.34 19.24 20.98
CA ALA A 136 9.30 18.22 20.58
C ALA A 136 10.63 18.82 20.11
N VAL A 137 10.61 19.86 19.29
CA VAL A 137 11.84 20.44 18.73
C VAL A 137 12.45 21.46 19.68
N ASN A 138 11.71 22.51 20.04
CA ASN A 138 12.31 23.63 20.78
C ASN A 138 12.54 23.30 22.26
N GLU A 139 11.55 22.75 22.95
CA GLU A 139 11.67 22.46 24.37
C GLU A 139 12.54 21.22 24.64
N ILE A 140 12.28 20.10 23.94
CA ILE A 140 12.95 18.83 24.22
C ILE A 140 14.30 18.73 23.50
N LEU A 141 14.31 18.74 22.17
CA LEU A 141 15.51 18.43 21.40
C LEU A 141 16.55 19.55 21.42
N ILE A 142 16.12 20.81 21.39
CA ILE A 142 17.01 21.98 21.48
C ILE A 142 17.25 22.38 22.93
N GLY A 143 16.18 22.55 23.71
CA GLY A 143 16.27 23.07 25.08
C GLY A 143 16.88 22.08 26.08
N LYS A 144 16.14 21.00 26.39
CA LYS A 144 16.48 20.06 27.45
C LYS A 144 17.64 19.12 27.08
N LEU A 145 17.68 18.62 25.85
CA LEU A 145 18.69 17.65 25.39
C LEU A 145 19.86 18.27 24.63
N LYS A 146 19.63 19.40 23.95
CA LYS A 146 20.60 20.02 23.05
C LYS A 146 21.15 19.06 21.98
N TRP A 147 20.30 18.14 21.53
CA TRP A 147 20.64 17.17 20.48
C TRP A 147 20.43 17.75 19.07
N LEU A 148 19.58 18.76 18.96
CA LEU A 148 19.47 19.63 17.78
C LEU A 148 20.07 21.00 18.12
N LEU A 149 20.83 21.55 17.18
CA LEU A 149 21.43 22.88 17.28
C LEU A 149 20.82 23.78 16.20
N PRO A 150 20.31 24.97 16.55
CA PRO A 150 19.89 25.95 15.57
C PRO A 150 21.11 26.55 14.86
N LEU A 151 20.99 26.74 13.55
CA LEU A 151 21.96 27.42 12.69
C LEU A 151 21.25 28.49 11.87
N ASP A 152 22.01 29.43 11.31
CA ASP A 152 21.47 30.37 10.33
C ASP A 152 20.94 29.59 9.11
N GLY A 153 19.62 29.58 8.96
CA GLY A 153 18.92 28.88 7.88
C GLY A 153 18.39 27.48 8.23
N GLY A 154 18.54 26.98 9.46
CA GLY A 154 17.92 25.70 9.83
C GLY A 154 18.48 25.01 11.08
N TYR A 155 18.59 23.69 11.01
CA TYR A 155 18.97 22.82 12.12
C TYR A 155 20.06 21.83 11.73
N THR A 156 20.93 21.50 12.69
CA THR A 156 21.88 20.39 12.58
C THR A 156 21.86 19.53 13.84
N MET A 157 22.33 18.29 13.74
CA MET A 157 22.57 17.44 14.90
C MET A 157 23.83 17.91 15.65
N PHE A 158 23.82 17.78 16.97
CA PHE A 158 24.99 18.14 17.79
C PHE A 158 26.25 17.33 17.44
N HIS A 159 26.07 16.13 16.87
CA HIS A 159 27.19 15.33 16.39
C HIS A 159 26.84 14.39 15.23
N GLN A 160 27.76 14.31 14.27
CA GLN A 160 27.63 13.49 13.05
C GLN A 160 27.53 11.98 13.33
N ASP A 161 28.35 11.41 14.22
CA ASP A 161 28.25 9.97 14.53
C ASP A 161 26.96 9.64 15.29
N PHE A 162 26.43 10.60 16.05
CA PHE A 162 25.15 10.44 16.72
C PHE A 162 23.99 10.52 15.72
N GLU A 163 24.05 11.43 14.74
CA GLU A 163 23.14 11.47 13.59
C GLU A 163 23.14 10.13 12.85
N VAL A 164 24.31 9.54 12.56
CA VAL A 164 24.40 8.23 11.89
C VAL A 164 23.74 7.13 12.70
N TYR A 165 23.94 7.12 14.03
CA TYR A 165 23.30 6.18 14.94
C TYR A 165 21.76 6.35 14.95
N LEU A 166 21.27 7.59 15.06
CA LEU A 166 19.83 7.90 15.06
C LEU A 166 19.19 7.57 13.70
N ALA A 167 19.85 7.90 12.60
CA ALA A 167 19.37 7.59 11.25
C ALA A 167 19.27 6.08 11.03
N TYR A 168 20.22 5.30 11.54
CA TYR A 168 20.13 3.84 11.51
C TYR A 168 18.89 3.33 12.28
N ARG A 169 18.60 3.90 13.45
CA ARG A 169 17.37 3.57 14.20
C ARG A 169 16.12 3.97 13.43
N GLY A 170 16.10 5.14 12.80
CA GLY A 170 14.99 5.62 11.97
C GLY A 170 14.71 4.70 10.78
N GLU A 171 15.75 4.21 10.10
CA GLU A 171 15.60 3.25 9.00
C GLU A 171 15.05 1.89 9.47
N LEU A 172 15.47 1.41 10.65
CA LEU A 172 14.91 0.20 11.23
C LEU A 172 13.41 0.36 11.54
N GLN A 173 13.01 1.51 12.08
CA GLN A 173 11.60 1.82 12.34
C GLN A 173 10.80 1.94 11.05
N LYS A 174 11.34 2.60 10.03
CA LYS A 174 10.72 2.69 8.70
C LYS A 174 10.52 1.30 8.10
N LYS A 175 11.51 0.40 8.23
CA LYS A 175 11.38 -1.01 7.81
C LYS A 175 10.30 -1.75 8.60
N GLN A 176 10.29 -1.64 9.93
CA GLN A 176 9.27 -2.24 10.80
C GLN A 176 7.88 -1.76 10.41
N TRP A 177 7.70 -0.46 10.24
CA TRP A 177 6.43 0.10 9.83
C TRP A 177 6.05 -0.31 8.41
N ASN A 178 6.97 -0.30 7.45
CA ASN A 178 6.71 -0.78 6.09
C ASN A 178 6.26 -2.25 6.06
N VAL A 179 6.78 -3.10 6.95
CA VAL A 179 6.27 -4.47 7.12
C VAL A 179 4.81 -4.46 7.58
N TRP A 180 4.42 -3.56 8.48
CA TRP A 180 3.04 -3.41 8.93
C TRP A 180 2.11 -2.70 7.95
N GLN A 181 2.61 -1.76 7.13
CA GLN A 181 1.86 -1.20 6.01
C GLN A 181 1.59 -2.30 4.97
N LYS A 182 2.62 -3.08 4.62
CA LYS A 182 2.48 -4.25 3.72
C LYS A 182 1.62 -5.35 4.32
N LYS A 183 1.69 -5.61 5.64
CA LYS A 183 0.83 -6.58 6.34
C LYS A 183 -0.59 -6.07 6.55
N ALA A 184 -0.84 -4.77 6.68
CA ALA A 184 -2.19 -4.19 6.71
C ALA A 184 -2.85 -4.30 5.34
N VAL A 185 -2.06 -4.14 4.26
CA VAL A 185 -2.47 -4.48 2.89
C VAL A 185 -2.76 -5.99 2.76
N ARG A 186 -1.96 -6.87 3.40
CA ARG A 186 -2.10 -8.35 3.39
C ARG A 186 -3.18 -8.92 4.34
N LYS A 187 -3.53 -8.22 5.43
CA LYS A 187 -4.60 -8.60 6.38
C LYS A 187 -5.95 -8.00 6.01
N LYS A 188 -6.00 -6.93 5.21
CA LYS A 188 -7.22 -6.57 4.48
C LYS A 188 -7.65 -7.71 3.55
N THR A 189 -6.72 -8.46 2.97
CA THR A 189 -7.00 -9.63 2.11
C THR A 189 -7.56 -10.85 2.85
N ILE A 190 -7.36 -10.99 4.17
CA ILE A 190 -7.89 -12.13 4.96
C ILE A 190 -9.11 -11.72 5.81
N ALA A 191 -9.17 -10.49 6.34
CA ALA A 191 -10.33 -10.03 7.10
C ALA A 191 -11.55 -9.72 6.22
N ILE A 192 -11.37 -9.41 4.93
CA ILE A 192 -12.47 -9.27 3.98
C ILE A 192 -13.18 -10.61 3.71
N ALA A 193 -12.48 -11.75 3.84
CA ALA A 193 -13.08 -13.08 3.72
C ALA A 193 -13.98 -13.47 4.93
N LEU A 194 -13.86 -12.78 6.07
CA LEU A 194 -14.69 -12.99 7.27
C LEU A 194 -15.76 -11.89 7.47
N ILE A 195 -15.56 -10.70 6.91
CA ILE A 195 -16.55 -9.61 6.97
C ILE A 195 -17.69 -9.82 5.96
N THR A 196 -17.49 -10.63 4.91
CA THR A 196 -18.58 -11.15 4.06
C THR A 196 -19.59 -12.03 4.82
N LEU A 197 -19.27 -12.53 6.03
CA LEU A 197 -20.22 -13.30 6.84
C LEU A 197 -20.97 -12.45 7.91
N VAL A 198 -20.44 -11.29 8.32
CA VAL A 198 -21.02 -10.51 9.45
C VAL A 198 -21.69 -9.19 9.02
N LEU A 199 -21.49 -8.71 7.78
CA LEU A 199 -22.23 -7.56 7.24
C LEU A 199 -23.62 -7.92 6.66
N THR A 200 -24.27 -8.95 7.18
CA THR A 200 -25.64 -9.30 6.74
C THR A 200 -26.76 -8.51 7.42
N VAL A 201 -26.62 -7.80 8.55
CA VAL A 201 -27.82 -7.16 9.15
C VAL A 201 -27.65 -5.81 9.90
N GLY A 202 -26.54 -5.50 10.58
CA GLY A 202 -26.61 -4.49 11.65
C GLY A 202 -26.42 -3.00 11.31
N GLY A 203 -25.36 -2.64 10.57
CA GLY A 203 -24.82 -1.26 10.62
C GLY A 203 -25.39 -0.25 9.63
N ILE A 204 -26.16 -0.71 8.64
CA ILE A 204 -26.49 0.09 7.44
C ILE A 204 -27.90 0.72 7.52
N HIS A 205 -28.78 0.25 8.40
CA HIS A 205 -30.18 0.65 8.43
C HIS A 205 -30.41 2.14 8.78
N VAL A 206 -29.51 2.75 9.55
CA VAL A 206 -29.74 4.08 10.15
C VAL A 206 -29.37 5.24 9.22
N TRP A 207 -28.55 5.03 8.19
CA TRP A 207 -28.08 6.10 7.31
C TRP A 207 -28.85 6.23 5.97
N MET A 208 -29.81 5.33 5.71
CA MET A 208 -30.43 5.11 4.39
C MET A 208 -31.74 5.87 4.09
N GLN A 209 -32.23 6.75 4.97
CA GLN A 209 -33.59 7.31 4.85
C GLN A 209 -33.74 8.57 3.98
N HIS A 210 -32.68 9.22 3.49
CA HIS A 210 -32.77 10.61 3.04
C HIS A 210 -32.64 10.92 1.54
N SER A 211 -32.63 9.95 0.60
CA SER A 211 -32.52 10.30 -0.83
C SER A 211 -33.15 9.31 -1.84
N TYR A 212 -34.09 9.83 -2.65
CA TYR A 212 -34.75 9.30 -3.88
C TYR A 212 -35.95 8.31 -3.76
N PRO A 213 -37.16 8.71 -4.24
CA PRO A 213 -38.39 7.91 -4.11
C PRO A 213 -38.73 6.96 -5.28
N PHE A 214 -37.99 6.99 -6.41
CA PHE A 214 -38.36 6.22 -7.62
C PHE A 214 -38.08 4.70 -7.54
N PHE A 215 -37.24 4.25 -6.59
CA PHE A 215 -36.73 2.86 -6.53
C PHE A 215 -37.02 2.13 -5.21
N GLN A 216 -37.94 2.63 -4.37
CA GLN A 216 -38.21 2.04 -3.04
C GLN A 216 -38.56 0.54 -3.11
N ARG A 217 -39.27 0.10 -4.16
CA ARG A 217 -39.69 -1.30 -4.33
C ARG A 217 -38.59 -2.22 -4.89
N ASP A 218 -37.61 -1.66 -5.62
CA ASP A 218 -36.60 -2.43 -6.37
C ASP A 218 -35.16 -2.19 -5.87
N LYS A 219 -35.00 -1.47 -4.76
CA LYS A 219 -33.70 -1.11 -4.16
C LYS A 219 -32.77 -2.31 -3.95
N THR A 220 -33.31 -3.41 -3.44
CA THR A 220 -32.56 -4.66 -3.21
C THR A 220 -32.11 -5.29 -4.52
N LYS A 221 -32.94 -5.23 -5.57
CA LYS A 221 -32.60 -5.74 -6.90
C LYS A 221 -31.45 -4.95 -7.54
N VAL A 222 -31.50 -3.61 -7.46
CA VAL A 222 -30.42 -2.73 -7.96
C VAL A 222 -29.11 -3.00 -7.22
N GLN A 223 -29.16 -3.11 -5.90
CA GLN A 223 -27.97 -3.39 -5.09
C GLN A 223 -27.37 -4.76 -5.42
N ASN A 224 -28.19 -5.81 -5.50
CA ASN A 224 -27.74 -7.15 -5.87
C ASN A 224 -27.10 -7.13 -7.27
N SER A 225 -27.69 -6.44 -8.25
CA SER A 225 -27.12 -6.33 -9.60
C SER A 225 -25.70 -5.75 -9.57
N VAL A 226 -25.50 -4.66 -8.82
CA VAL A 226 -24.21 -3.95 -8.70
C VAL A 226 -23.19 -4.81 -7.97
N GLU A 227 -23.58 -5.47 -6.88
CA GLU A 227 -22.71 -6.38 -6.11
C GLU A 227 -22.26 -7.58 -6.97
N ASN A 228 -23.14 -8.09 -7.82
CA ASN A 228 -22.84 -9.20 -8.73
C ASN A 228 -21.86 -8.77 -9.84
N ILE A 229 -22.10 -7.64 -10.51
CA ILE A 229 -21.16 -7.08 -11.50
C ILE A 229 -19.80 -6.86 -10.83
N ALA A 230 -19.76 -6.27 -9.65
CA ALA A 230 -18.52 -6.04 -8.92
C ALA A 230 -17.79 -7.36 -8.60
N GLY A 231 -18.53 -8.40 -8.21
CA GLY A 231 -17.99 -9.73 -7.93
C GLY A 231 -17.41 -10.43 -9.16
N ILE A 232 -18.00 -10.26 -10.34
CA ILE A 232 -17.51 -10.83 -11.60
C ILE A 232 -16.28 -10.06 -12.09
N LEU A 233 -16.35 -8.73 -12.09
CA LEU A 233 -15.24 -7.88 -12.48
C LEU A 233 -14.04 -8.06 -11.54
N GLY A 234 -14.27 -8.23 -10.24
CA GLY A 234 -13.22 -8.54 -9.26
C GLY A 234 -12.48 -9.83 -9.60
N LYS A 235 -13.19 -10.90 -9.97
CA LYS A 235 -12.59 -12.17 -10.43
C LYS A 235 -11.80 -11.97 -11.72
N THR A 236 -12.37 -11.24 -12.68
CA THR A 236 -11.75 -10.95 -13.99
C THR A 236 -10.42 -10.21 -13.81
N TYR A 237 -10.42 -9.12 -13.05
CA TYR A 237 -9.21 -8.37 -12.75
C TYR A 237 -8.19 -9.17 -11.93
N SER A 238 -8.63 -10.05 -11.04
CA SER A 238 -7.73 -10.95 -10.32
C SER A 238 -7.01 -11.91 -11.28
N MET A 239 -7.69 -12.43 -12.30
CA MET A 239 -7.06 -13.28 -13.32
C MET A 239 -6.03 -12.49 -14.13
N ILE A 240 -6.37 -11.28 -14.60
CA ILE A 240 -5.44 -10.40 -15.32
C ILE A 240 -4.20 -10.10 -14.47
N GLN A 241 -4.39 -9.78 -13.18
CA GLN A 241 -3.28 -9.50 -12.28
C GLN A 241 -2.36 -10.70 -12.10
N SER A 242 -2.91 -11.90 -11.95
CA SER A 242 -2.11 -13.12 -11.85
C SER A 242 -1.34 -13.40 -13.14
N GLN A 243 -1.94 -13.15 -14.31
CA GLN A 243 -1.24 -13.27 -15.59
C GLN A 243 -0.04 -12.30 -15.67
N TYR A 244 -0.20 -11.03 -15.27
CA TYR A 244 0.95 -10.10 -15.17
C TYR A 244 2.01 -10.54 -14.16
N GLN A 245 1.65 -11.25 -13.09
CA GLN A 245 2.63 -11.80 -12.14
C GLN A 245 3.47 -12.92 -12.77
N ILE A 246 2.87 -13.75 -13.61
CA ILE A 246 3.59 -14.76 -14.41
C ILE A 246 4.57 -14.06 -15.35
N LEU A 247 4.11 -13.07 -16.14
CA LEU A 247 4.96 -12.33 -17.08
C LEU A 247 6.16 -11.67 -16.39
N LYS A 248 5.96 -11.06 -15.21
CA LYS A 248 7.04 -10.44 -14.41
C LYS A 248 8.07 -11.42 -13.85
N LYS A 249 7.74 -12.71 -13.77
CA LYS A 249 8.65 -13.75 -13.27
C LYS A 249 9.49 -14.39 -14.39
N ILE A 250 9.20 -14.06 -15.65
CA ILE A 250 10.04 -14.46 -16.77
C ILE A 250 11.39 -13.77 -16.61
N SER A 251 12.41 -14.57 -16.25
CA SER A 251 13.77 -14.10 -16.02
C SER A 251 14.60 -14.17 -17.31
N PRO A 252 15.66 -13.37 -17.45
CA PRO A 252 16.60 -13.51 -18.56
C PRO A 252 17.15 -14.94 -18.69
N SER A 253 17.41 -15.58 -17.54
CA SER A 253 17.85 -16.98 -17.46
C SER A 253 16.86 -17.98 -18.06
N LEU A 254 15.56 -17.74 -17.94
CA LEU A 254 14.54 -18.56 -18.59
C LEU A 254 14.54 -18.36 -20.11
N LEU A 255 14.70 -17.10 -20.57
CA LEU A 255 14.81 -16.80 -21.99
C LEU A 255 16.02 -17.47 -22.64
N ASP A 256 17.12 -17.54 -21.88
CA ASP A 256 18.36 -18.22 -22.26
C ASP A 256 18.27 -19.77 -22.19
N GLY A 257 17.11 -20.32 -21.81
CA GLY A 257 16.82 -21.76 -21.89
C GLY A 257 17.11 -22.57 -20.62
N ILE A 258 17.20 -21.93 -19.45
CA ILE A 258 17.41 -22.67 -18.19
C ILE A 258 16.12 -23.39 -17.76
N GLN A 259 16.11 -24.72 -17.85
CA GLN A 259 14.95 -25.58 -17.53
C GLN A 259 14.39 -25.38 -16.13
N SER A 260 15.24 -25.26 -15.10
CA SER A 260 14.79 -25.11 -13.73
C SER A 260 14.00 -23.82 -13.47
N GLN A 261 14.22 -22.77 -14.28
CA GLN A 261 13.42 -21.55 -14.22
C GLN A 261 12.06 -21.73 -14.88
N TYR A 262 12.01 -22.49 -15.99
CA TYR A 262 10.77 -22.85 -16.64
C TYR A 262 9.88 -23.70 -15.75
N ASP A 263 10.41 -24.72 -15.07
CA ASP A 263 9.64 -25.61 -14.19
C ASP A 263 8.96 -24.83 -13.04
N ILE A 264 9.65 -23.83 -12.47
CA ILE A 264 9.09 -22.96 -11.43
C ILE A 264 7.92 -22.13 -12.00
N LEU A 265 8.10 -21.56 -13.20
CA LEU A 265 7.07 -20.75 -13.86
C LEU A 265 5.85 -21.60 -14.23
N GLU A 266 6.07 -22.82 -14.74
CA GLU A 266 5.04 -23.77 -15.13
C GLU A 266 4.18 -24.21 -13.94
N GLN A 267 4.78 -24.47 -12.77
CA GLN A 267 4.03 -24.78 -11.54
C GLN A 267 3.11 -23.62 -11.11
N GLU A 268 3.54 -22.37 -11.33
CA GLU A 268 2.73 -21.21 -11.00
C GLU A 268 1.63 -20.97 -12.03
N TYR A 269 1.91 -21.19 -13.33
CA TYR A 269 0.90 -21.18 -14.39
C TYR A 269 -0.20 -22.22 -14.10
N GLN A 270 0.15 -23.44 -13.73
CA GLN A 270 -0.80 -24.50 -13.39
C GLN A 270 -1.71 -24.14 -12.22
N ARG A 271 -1.18 -23.44 -11.20
CA ARG A 271 -2.00 -22.92 -10.08
C ARG A 271 -2.95 -21.82 -10.53
N LEU A 272 -2.51 -20.97 -11.45
CA LEU A 272 -3.33 -19.91 -12.02
C LEU A 272 -4.47 -20.49 -12.89
N GLU A 273 -4.18 -21.51 -13.69
CA GLU A 273 -5.17 -22.24 -14.49
C GLU A 273 -6.32 -22.78 -13.63
N GLN A 274 -5.98 -23.51 -12.55
CA GLN A 274 -6.97 -24.01 -11.59
C GLN A 274 -7.79 -22.89 -10.92
N GLN A 275 -7.15 -21.75 -10.61
CA GLN A 275 -7.83 -20.61 -10.02
C GLN A 275 -8.80 -19.96 -11.02
N ALA A 276 -8.42 -19.83 -12.28
CA ALA A 276 -9.24 -19.24 -13.33
C ALA A 276 -10.47 -20.09 -13.63
N GLU A 277 -10.31 -21.42 -13.71
CA GLU A 277 -11.43 -22.35 -13.88
C GLU A 277 -12.44 -22.29 -12.73
N LEU A 278 -11.94 -22.18 -11.49
CA LEU A 278 -12.80 -21.96 -10.32
C LEU A 278 -13.57 -20.64 -10.43
N TYR A 279 -12.92 -19.56 -10.87
CA TYR A 279 -13.56 -18.27 -11.02
C TYR A 279 -14.60 -18.24 -12.15
N ALA A 280 -14.31 -18.87 -13.29
CA ALA A 280 -15.24 -18.99 -14.41
C ALA A 280 -16.45 -19.88 -14.08
N SER A 281 -16.24 -21.01 -13.41
CA SER A 281 -17.34 -21.94 -13.06
C SER A 281 -18.33 -21.34 -12.05
N ILE A 282 -17.86 -20.56 -11.08
CA ILE A 282 -18.73 -19.84 -10.14
C ILE A 282 -19.62 -18.81 -10.87
N THR A 283 -19.16 -18.27 -12.00
CA THR A 283 -19.92 -17.28 -12.79
C THR A 283 -20.87 -17.88 -13.83
N MET A 284 -20.78 -19.19 -14.15
CA MET A 284 -21.62 -19.84 -15.17
C MET A 284 -23.06 -20.14 -14.73
N ASN A 285 -23.36 -20.18 -13.43
CA ASN A 285 -24.66 -20.64 -12.91
C ASN A 285 -25.74 -19.55 -12.80
N ASP A 286 -25.56 -18.43 -13.49
CA ASP A 286 -26.20 -17.17 -13.11
C ASP A 286 -26.97 -16.49 -14.25
N SER A 287 -27.75 -17.29 -15.00
CA SER A 287 -28.81 -16.81 -15.90
C SER A 287 -29.85 -15.88 -15.23
N THR A 288 -29.79 -15.78 -13.90
CA THR A 288 -30.57 -14.89 -13.04
C THR A 288 -30.19 -13.40 -13.18
N TYR A 289 -29.02 -13.08 -13.74
CA TYR A 289 -28.49 -11.71 -13.71
C TYR A 289 -28.92 -10.81 -14.88
N LEU A 290 -29.11 -11.37 -16.07
CA LEU A 290 -29.69 -10.64 -17.19
C LEU A 290 -31.17 -10.32 -16.94
N THR A 291 -31.88 -11.26 -16.32
CA THR A 291 -33.27 -11.08 -15.86
C THR A 291 -33.39 -9.99 -14.79
N LEU A 292 -32.37 -9.75 -13.98
CA LEU A 292 -32.33 -8.64 -13.01
C LEU A 292 -32.20 -7.26 -13.69
N ILE A 293 -31.45 -7.13 -14.78
CA ILE A 293 -31.35 -5.87 -15.54
C ILE A 293 -32.63 -5.59 -16.33
N GLU A 294 -33.21 -6.62 -16.95
CA GLU A 294 -34.51 -6.54 -17.63
C GLU A 294 -35.64 -6.13 -16.67
N ASP A 295 -35.66 -6.69 -15.45
CA ASP A 295 -36.60 -6.34 -14.39
C ASP A 295 -36.48 -4.89 -13.91
N LEU A 296 -35.26 -4.34 -13.92
CA LEU A 296 -34.95 -2.99 -13.42
C LEU A 296 -35.27 -1.89 -14.43
N ARG A 297 -35.66 -2.23 -15.68
CA ARG A 297 -35.97 -1.30 -16.78
C ARG A 297 -34.87 -0.26 -17.02
N LEU A 298 -33.62 -0.59 -16.70
CA LEU A 298 -32.48 0.28 -16.99
C LEU A 298 -32.26 0.28 -18.51
N SER A 299 -31.97 1.45 -19.08
CA SER A 299 -31.66 1.58 -20.51
C SER A 299 -30.21 1.15 -20.79
N ILE A 300 -29.87 -0.08 -20.39
CA ILE A 300 -28.55 -0.68 -20.64
C ILE A 300 -28.65 -1.52 -21.89
N PRO A 301 -27.81 -1.29 -22.91
CA PRO A 301 -27.69 -2.20 -24.04
C PRO A 301 -27.36 -3.63 -23.59
N GLN A 302 -28.15 -4.61 -24.04
CA GLN A 302 -28.09 -5.99 -23.56
C GLN A 302 -26.72 -6.64 -23.79
N LYS A 303 -26.15 -6.46 -24.98
CA LYS A 303 -24.80 -6.93 -25.35
C LYS A 303 -23.74 -6.38 -24.38
N GLU A 304 -23.86 -5.08 -24.10
CA GLU A 304 -23.27 -4.25 -23.06
C GLU A 304 -23.03 -4.97 -21.74
N ALA A 305 -24.16 -5.41 -21.20
CA ALA A 305 -24.24 -6.10 -19.93
C ALA A 305 -23.72 -7.54 -20.03
N GLU A 306 -24.19 -8.31 -21.01
CA GLU A 306 -23.84 -9.72 -21.20
C GLU A 306 -22.33 -9.96 -21.19
N GLU A 307 -21.58 -9.11 -21.89
CA GLU A 307 -20.14 -9.24 -21.97
C GLU A 307 -19.41 -8.85 -20.66
N LEU A 308 -19.98 -7.99 -19.81
CA LEU A 308 -19.46 -7.76 -18.44
C LEU A 308 -19.77 -8.94 -17.52
N TYR A 309 -20.94 -9.57 -17.64
CA TYR A 309 -21.28 -10.74 -16.81
C TYR A 309 -20.50 -11.98 -17.21
N THR A 310 -20.08 -12.07 -18.47
CA THR A 310 -19.28 -13.19 -18.99
C THR A 310 -17.78 -12.91 -19.01
N SER A 311 -17.33 -11.73 -18.56
CA SER A 311 -15.91 -11.32 -18.65
C SER A 311 -14.95 -12.27 -17.94
N ALA A 312 -15.38 -12.90 -16.84
CA ALA A 312 -14.57 -13.88 -16.13
C ALA A 312 -14.38 -15.17 -16.95
N GLN A 313 -15.43 -15.60 -17.65
CA GLN A 313 -15.36 -16.76 -18.54
C GLN A 313 -14.49 -16.46 -19.75
N LEU A 314 -14.71 -15.30 -20.39
CA LEU A 314 -13.91 -14.86 -21.55
C LEU A 314 -12.42 -14.80 -21.20
N GLN A 315 -12.08 -14.24 -20.04
CA GLN A 315 -10.69 -14.17 -19.60
C GLN A 315 -10.08 -15.53 -19.25
N CYS A 316 -10.89 -16.46 -18.73
CA CYS A 316 -10.43 -17.84 -18.48
C CYS A 316 -10.13 -18.56 -19.79
N GLN A 317 -11.03 -18.47 -20.77
CA GLN A 317 -10.86 -19.07 -22.10
C GLN A 317 -9.63 -18.49 -22.80
N PHE A 318 -9.52 -17.16 -22.82
CA PHE A 318 -8.35 -16.46 -23.35
C PHE A 318 -7.05 -16.96 -22.71
N MET A 319 -7.01 -17.08 -21.39
CA MET A 319 -5.82 -17.53 -20.68
C MET A 319 -5.45 -18.98 -21.02
N GLN A 320 -6.43 -19.89 -21.02
CA GLN A 320 -6.21 -21.31 -21.35
C GLN A 320 -5.66 -21.50 -22.76
N GLU A 321 -6.06 -20.65 -23.70
CA GLU A 321 -5.55 -20.69 -25.07
C GLU A 321 -4.18 -20.00 -25.18
N HIS A 322 -4.14 -18.69 -24.92
CA HIS A 322 -3.00 -17.87 -25.29
C HIS A 322 -1.85 -17.91 -24.27
N MET A 323 -2.13 -18.03 -22.96
CA MET A 323 -1.07 -18.20 -21.97
C MET A 323 -0.45 -19.59 -22.08
N SER A 324 -1.25 -20.62 -22.36
CA SER A 324 -0.74 -21.97 -22.64
C SER A 324 0.21 -21.98 -23.84
N ASN A 325 -0.17 -21.30 -24.93
CA ASN A 325 0.71 -21.12 -26.10
C ASN A 325 1.97 -20.34 -25.75
N LEU A 326 1.89 -19.30 -24.91
CA LEU A 326 3.05 -18.57 -24.42
C LEU A 326 3.98 -19.47 -23.60
N MET A 327 3.43 -20.25 -22.66
CA MET A 327 4.21 -21.20 -21.86
C MET A 327 4.90 -22.24 -22.75
N ASN A 328 4.20 -22.81 -23.73
CA ASN A 328 4.78 -23.71 -24.71
C ASN A 328 5.93 -23.06 -25.50
N ARG A 329 5.82 -21.76 -25.83
CA ARG A 329 6.88 -21.03 -26.52
C ARG A 329 8.08 -20.72 -25.64
N LEU A 330 7.86 -20.53 -24.34
CA LEU A 330 8.91 -20.32 -23.34
C LEU A 330 9.65 -21.61 -22.96
N ASN A 331 9.05 -22.78 -23.22
CA ASN A 331 9.63 -24.08 -22.94
C ASN A 331 11.01 -24.23 -23.63
N PRO A 332 12.10 -24.45 -22.86
CA PRO A 332 13.45 -24.62 -23.39
C PRO A 332 13.59 -25.74 -24.42
N GLU A 333 12.79 -26.81 -24.32
CA GLU A 333 12.82 -27.94 -25.26
C GLU A 333 12.41 -27.56 -26.69
N LYS A 334 11.62 -26.49 -26.85
CA LYS A 334 11.13 -26.02 -28.16
C LYS A 334 12.15 -25.16 -28.92
N GLN A 335 13.25 -24.76 -28.28
CA GLN A 335 14.38 -24.04 -28.89
C GLN A 335 14.01 -22.79 -29.70
N TYR A 336 12.96 -22.07 -29.31
CA TYR A 336 12.66 -20.76 -29.91
C TYR A 336 13.77 -19.75 -29.61
N GLU A 337 14.10 -18.92 -30.61
CA GLU A 337 15.03 -17.81 -30.47
C GLU A 337 14.53 -16.81 -29.41
N ARG A 338 15.47 -16.25 -28.64
CA ARG A 338 15.17 -15.27 -27.58
C ARG A 338 14.32 -14.10 -28.06
N GLU A 339 14.62 -13.55 -29.24
CA GLU A 339 13.85 -12.45 -29.83
C GLU A 339 12.38 -12.83 -30.05
N LYS A 340 12.10 -14.07 -30.48
CA LYS A 340 10.73 -14.56 -30.66
C LYS A 340 10.00 -14.71 -29.33
N LYS A 341 10.68 -15.17 -28.28
CA LYS A 341 10.12 -15.25 -26.92
C LYS A 341 9.77 -13.86 -26.39
N GLU A 342 10.68 -12.89 -26.52
CA GLU A 342 10.47 -11.51 -26.08
C GLU A 342 9.32 -10.83 -26.84
N LYS A 343 9.21 -11.04 -28.16
CA LYS A 343 8.08 -10.54 -28.96
C LYS A 343 6.73 -11.13 -28.51
N ALA A 344 6.69 -12.43 -28.22
CA ALA A 344 5.46 -13.08 -27.71
C ALA A 344 5.05 -12.54 -26.33
N ILE A 345 6.00 -12.36 -25.41
CA ILE A 345 5.73 -11.75 -24.10
C ILE A 345 5.16 -10.33 -24.27
N SER A 346 5.80 -9.52 -25.11
CA SER A 346 5.35 -8.14 -25.36
C SER A 346 3.96 -8.10 -25.99
N ALA A 347 3.66 -8.98 -26.95
CA ALA A 347 2.33 -9.08 -27.55
C ALA A 347 1.26 -9.46 -26.51
N TYR A 348 1.58 -10.37 -25.60
CA TYR A 348 0.68 -10.76 -24.50
C TYR A 348 0.43 -9.62 -23.51
N GLU A 349 1.47 -8.88 -23.12
CA GLU A 349 1.34 -7.71 -22.24
C GLU A 349 0.49 -6.60 -22.88
N GLN A 350 0.69 -6.33 -24.16
CA GLN A 350 -0.07 -5.32 -24.92
C GLN A 350 -1.54 -5.71 -25.04
N TYR A 351 -1.84 -6.99 -25.27
CA TYR A 351 -3.22 -7.47 -25.26
C TYR A 351 -3.89 -7.26 -23.89
N LEU A 352 -3.23 -7.64 -22.79
CA LEU A 352 -3.81 -7.46 -21.45
C LEU A 352 -4.11 -5.99 -21.14
N GLU A 353 -3.25 -5.08 -21.58
CA GLU A 353 -3.46 -3.64 -21.44
C GLU A 353 -4.66 -3.17 -22.26
N ALA A 354 -4.73 -3.55 -23.54
CA ALA A 354 -5.85 -3.24 -24.41
C ALA A 354 -7.18 -3.79 -23.86
N TYR A 355 -7.18 -5.02 -23.34
CA TYR A 355 -8.35 -5.64 -22.72
C TYR A 355 -8.81 -4.89 -21.46
N CYS A 356 -7.88 -4.45 -20.60
CA CYS A 356 -8.22 -3.63 -19.43
C CYS A 356 -8.84 -2.29 -19.84
N ASN A 357 -8.27 -1.63 -20.85
CA ASN A 357 -8.79 -0.34 -21.35
C ASN A 357 -10.20 -0.50 -21.92
N TRP A 358 -10.41 -1.54 -22.71
CA TRP A 358 -11.72 -1.90 -23.26
C TRP A 358 -12.73 -2.20 -22.14
N MET A 359 -12.38 -3.02 -21.15
CA MET A 359 -13.26 -3.29 -20.00
C MET A 359 -13.60 -2.02 -19.22
N ASN A 360 -12.63 -1.14 -18.96
CA ASN A 360 -12.84 0.11 -18.22
C ASN A 360 -13.86 1.03 -18.92
N GLN A 361 -13.81 1.14 -20.25
CA GLN A 361 -14.80 1.92 -21.03
C GLN A 361 -16.20 1.32 -20.92
N ARG A 362 -16.32 -0.01 -20.97
CA ARG A 362 -17.61 -0.70 -20.90
C ARG A 362 -18.22 -0.67 -19.52
N ILE A 363 -17.41 -0.80 -18.47
CA ILE A 363 -17.85 -0.58 -17.10
C ILE A 363 -18.41 0.83 -16.96
N ALA A 364 -17.70 1.85 -17.45
CA ALA A 364 -18.18 3.22 -17.38
C ALA A 364 -19.52 3.40 -18.13
N PHE A 365 -19.63 2.85 -19.34
CA PHE A 365 -20.85 2.91 -20.15
C PHE A 365 -22.05 2.22 -19.49
N VAL A 366 -21.89 1.00 -18.96
CA VAL A 366 -22.96 0.29 -18.26
C VAL A 366 -23.33 0.98 -16.95
N MET A 367 -22.34 1.54 -16.23
CA MET A 367 -22.58 2.20 -14.95
C MET A 367 -23.22 3.60 -15.05
N GLU A 368 -23.20 4.26 -16.21
CA GLU A 368 -23.97 5.50 -16.42
C GLU A 368 -25.48 5.26 -16.32
N ALA A 369 -25.96 4.06 -16.64
CA ALA A 369 -27.37 3.72 -16.48
C ALA A 369 -27.76 3.50 -15.00
N TYR A 370 -26.79 3.34 -14.10
CA TYR A 370 -27.02 3.19 -12.67
C TYR A 370 -26.99 4.54 -11.96
N PRO A 371 -27.78 4.74 -10.88
CA PRO A 371 -27.67 5.94 -10.06
C PRO A 371 -26.26 6.12 -9.49
N GLU A 372 -25.80 7.37 -9.40
CA GLU A 372 -24.44 7.75 -8.99
C GLU A 372 -23.93 7.03 -7.74
N ARG A 373 -24.77 6.91 -6.70
CA ARG A 373 -24.41 6.21 -5.45
C ARG A 373 -24.02 4.74 -5.62
N TYR A 374 -24.59 4.05 -6.60
CA TYR A 374 -24.30 2.63 -6.87
C TYR A 374 -23.08 2.48 -7.79
N ARG A 375 -22.88 3.45 -8.68
CA ARG A 375 -21.64 3.60 -9.45
C ARG A 375 -20.45 3.82 -8.52
N GLU A 376 -20.58 4.69 -7.52
CA GLU A 376 -19.55 4.89 -6.51
C GLU A 376 -19.26 3.62 -5.69
N LEU A 377 -20.30 2.86 -5.32
CA LEU A 377 -20.14 1.59 -4.62
C LEU A 377 -19.30 0.60 -5.43
N LEU A 378 -19.64 0.42 -6.71
CA LEU A 378 -18.90 -0.46 -7.62
C LEU A 378 -17.44 0.01 -7.77
N TYR A 379 -17.23 1.31 -7.97
CA TYR A 379 -15.90 1.88 -8.10
C TYR A 379 -15.09 1.68 -6.82
N GLN A 380 -15.67 1.83 -5.63
CA GLN A 380 -14.99 1.52 -4.38
C GLN A 380 -14.60 0.04 -4.27
N THR A 381 -15.44 -0.87 -4.77
CA THR A 381 -15.12 -2.30 -4.83
C THR A 381 -13.95 -2.57 -5.78
N LEU A 382 -13.96 -1.96 -6.98
CA LEU A 382 -12.97 -2.20 -8.03
C LEU A 382 -11.69 -1.37 -7.90
N TYR A 383 -11.68 -0.28 -7.14
CA TYR A 383 -10.50 0.57 -6.88
C TYR A 383 -9.32 -0.19 -6.25
N THR A 384 -9.57 -1.41 -5.77
CA THR A 384 -8.55 -2.31 -5.25
C THR A 384 -7.80 -3.09 -6.35
N SER A 385 -8.31 -3.11 -7.58
CA SER A 385 -7.64 -3.67 -8.75
C SER A 385 -6.67 -2.66 -9.35
N PRO A 386 -5.37 -3.01 -9.50
CA PRO A 386 -4.38 -2.09 -10.07
C PRO A 386 -4.58 -1.80 -11.57
N TYR A 387 -5.47 -2.55 -12.24
CA TYR A 387 -5.76 -2.41 -13.68
C TYR A 387 -7.14 -1.79 -13.94
N PHE A 388 -7.91 -1.53 -12.88
CA PHE A 388 -9.15 -0.78 -12.98
C PHE A 388 -8.86 0.72 -12.98
N SER A 389 -9.46 1.45 -13.92
CA SER A 389 -9.41 2.91 -13.98
C SER A 389 -10.83 3.45 -14.14
N ALA A 390 -11.27 4.24 -13.17
CA ALA A 390 -12.59 4.85 -13.23
C ALA A 390 -12.63 5.94 -14.31
N ILE A 391 -13.62 5.85 -15.20
CA ILE A 391 -13.92 6.87 -16.19
C ILE A 391 -15.23 7.53 -15.76
N GLN A 392 -15.20 8.85 -15.56
CA GLN A 392 -16.32 9.63 -15.03
C GLN A 392 -16.51 10.91 -15.84
N GLY A 393 -17.74 11.44 -15.82
CA GLY A 393 -18.04 12.75 -16.41
C GLY A 393 -18.01 12.79 -17.94
N LYS A 394 -18.07 11.64 -18.61
CA LYS A 394 -18.19 11.53 -20.07
C LYS A 394 -19.66 11.39 -20.47
N SER A 395 -20.03 11.99 -21.58
CA SER A 395 -21.33 11.78 -22.22
C SER A 395 -21.44 10.36 -22.80
N GLU A 396 -22.69 9.91 -23.01
CA GLU A 396 -22.97 8.60 -23.63
C GLU A 396 -22.27 8.45 -25.00
N GLN A 397 -22.23 9.50 -25.81
CA GLN A 397 -21.57 9.48 -27.11
C GLN A 397 -20.04 9.36 -26.98
N GLU A 398 -19.44 10.03 -26.00
CA GLU A 398 -18.00 9.91 -25.74
C GLU A 398 -17.62 8.51 -25.23
N LEU A 399 -18.49 7.88 -24.45
CA LEU A 399 -18.31 6.50 -24.00
C LEU A 399 -18.46 5.50 -25.15
N LYS A 400 -19.45 5.67 -26.03
CA LYS A 400 -19.59 4.85 -27.24
C LYS A 400 -18.38 4.95 -28.16
N ASN A 401 -17.93 6.18 -28.45
CA ASN A 401 -16.72 6.40 -29.25
C ASN A 401 -15.48 5.76 -28.58
N GLY A 402 -15.37 5.85 -27.26
CA GLY A 402 -14.29 5.21 -26.50
C GLY A 402 -14.33 3.68 -26.53
N ILE A 403 -15.52 3.07 -26.50
CA ILE A 403 -15.69 1.63 -26.71
C ILE A 403 -15.24 1.24 -28.13
N GLU A 404 -15.71 1.94 -29.17
CA GLU A 404 -15.33 1.64 -30.56
C GLU A 404 -13.81 1.80 -30.81
N GLU A 405 -13.16 2.75 -30.13
CA GLU A 405 -11.71 2.92 -30.20
C GLU A 405 -10.98 1.75 -29.52
N THR A 406 -11.38 1.43 -28.29
CA THR A 406 -10.75 0.34 -27.53
C THR A 406 -11.05 -1.05 -28.09
N GLU A 407 -12.20 -1.27 -28.71
CA GLU A 407 -12.52 -2.50 -29.47
C GLU A 407 -11.61 -2.67 -30.68
N ARG A 408 -11.37 -1.60 -31.44
CA ARG A 408 -10.44 -1.63 -32.57
C ARG A 408 -9.02 -1.93 -32.12
N GLU A 409 -8.59 -1.34 -31.00
CA GLU A 409 -7.28 -1.60 -30.42
C GLU A 409 -7.16 -3.04 -29.93
N LEU A 410 -8.17 -3.56 -29.21
CA LEU A 410 -8.20 -4.95 -28.77
C LEU A 410 -8.10 -5.91 -29.95
N ALA A 411 -8.88 -5.71 -31.02
CA ALA A 411 -8.82 -6.53 -32.23
C ALA A 411 -7.46 -6.46 -32.94
N ASN A 412 -6.77 -5.31 -32.89
CA ASN A 412 -5.41 -5.21 -33.41
C ASN A 412 -4.42 -6.02 -32.55
N GLN A 413 -4.58 -6.00 -31.23
CA GLN A 413 -3.73 -6.80 -30.34
C GLN A 413 -4.01 -8.30 -30.42
N GLU A 414 -5.26 -8.72 -30.65
CA GLU A 414 -5.59 -10.12 -30.97
C GLU A 414 -4.87 -10.61 -32.23
N ARG A 415 -4.87 -9.80 -33.29
CA ARG A 415 -4.09 -10.11 -34.50
C ARG A 415 -2.60 -10.19 -34.21
N ASN A 416 -2.08 -9.30 -33.36
CA ASN A 416 -0.68 -9.31 -32.95
C ASN A 416 -0.32 -10.58 -32.16
N LEU A 417 -1.21 -11.07 -31.29
CA LEU A 417 -1.04 -12.38 -30.62
C LEU A 417 -0.94 -13.51 -31.64
N SER A 418 -1.89 -13.58 -32.58
CA SER A 418 -1.89 -14.63 -33.61
C SER A 418 -0.64 -14.60 -34.49
N LEU A 419 -0.15 -13.41 -34.86
CA LEU A 419 1.12 -13.25 -35.61
C LEU A 419 2.34 -13.74 -34.82
N ASN A 420 2.27 -13.71 -33.49
CA ASN A 420 3.31 -14.23 -32.60
C ASN A 420 3.11 -15.71 -32.25
N GLY A 421 2.08 -16.37 -32.81
CA GLY A 421 1.77 -17.78 -32.56
C GLY A 421 1.23 -18.03 -31.15
N LEU A 422 0.54 -17.03 -30.60
CA LEU A 422 -0.16 -17.11 -29.32
C LEU A 422 -1.64 -17.31 -29.52
#